data_AF-A0A367I042-F1
#
_entry.id   AF-A0A367I042-F1
#
_cell.length_a   1.000
_cell.length_b   1.000
_cell.length_c   1.000
_cell.angle_alpha   90.00
_cell.angle_beta   90.00
_cell.angle_gamma   90.00
#
_symmetry.space_group_name_H-M   'P 1'
#
loop_
_entity.id
_entity.type
_entity.pdbx_description
1 polymer ?
#
loop_
_entity_poly.entity_id
_entity_poly.type
_entity_poly.pdbx_seq_one_letter_code
_entity_poly.pdbx_strand_id
1 'polypeptide(L)'
;MTAEGGPMSRYIPPSPFYTFEPLRHDPLDMIPLIQASQGGDHSEIKAVEEISASILSLEEGKKPELDPAMMLFLTCVAWKKDGGIPEPLDKGVSRERLGRFPIEGGDALAYLLDNTIEKAEDGLHDLLAKLALGLDEEYLGEGGFSQGAGGLELCGWLDVKEVVILRRAIQRGKWSVDPNEPLDGGVADAFRHLTIILRGAEKRRCGLLMRKHA
;
A
#
# COMPACT_ATOMS: atom_id res chain seq x y z
N MET A 1 24.47 -20.96 47.23
CA MET A 1 23.80 -21.84 46.26
C MET A 1 22.85 -20.99 45.44
N THR A 2 23.10 -20.98 44.14
CA THR A 2 22.56 -20.11 43.11
C THR A 2 21.08 -20.40 42.84
N ALA A 3 20.26 -19.35 42.79
CA ALA A 3 18.91 -19.42 42.26
C ALA A 3 18.96 -19.47 40.73
N GLU A 4 18.34 -20.49 40.15
CA GLU A 4 18.24 -20.71 38.71
C GLU A 4 17.39 -19.62 38.04
N GLY A 5 17.87 -19.13 36.89
CA GLY A 5 17.16 -18.19 36.04
C GLY A 5 15.95 -18.84 35.37
N GLY A 6 14.79 -18.22 35.54
CA GLY A 6 13.59 -18.58 34.78
C GLY A 6 13.75 -18.29 33.28
N PRO A 7 12.96 -18.94 32.42
CA PRO A 7 13.04 -18.76 30.98
C PRO A 7 12.72 -17.30 30.62
N MET A 8 13.66 -16.61 29.97
CA MET A 8 13.39 -15.31 29.37
C MET A 8 12.28 -15.50 28.33
N SER A 9 11.10 -14.95 28.61
CA SER A 9 10.04 -14.80 27.63
C SER A 9 10.60 -14.02 26.45
N ARG A 10 10.85 -14.70 25.34
CA ARG A 10 11.33 -14.09 24.11
C ARG A 10 10.21 -13.17 23.63
N TYR A 11 10.45 -11.86 23.66
CA TYR A 11 9.52 -10.90 23.08
C TYR A 11 9.32 -11.25 21.61
N ILE A 12 8.10 -11.65 21.26
CA ILE A 12 7.66 -11.84 19.88
C ILE A 12 6.97 -10.53 19.51
N PRO A 13 7.57 -9.68 18.66
CA PRO A 13 6.92 -8.47 18.21
C PRO A 13 5.61 -8.84 17.50
N PRO A 14 4.57 -7.99 17.61
CA PRO A 14 3.35 -8.20 16.84
C PRO A 14 3.70 -8.20 15.34
N SER A 15 2.95 -8.95 14.54
CA SER A 15 3.13 -8.90 13.07
C SER A 15 2.99 -7.46 12.55
N PRO A 16 3.60 -7.11 11.41
CA PRO A 16 3.30 -5.84 10.76
C PRO A 16 1.80 -5.64 10.52
N PHE A 17 1.34 -4.39 10.55
CA PHE A 17 -0.01 -4.02 10.13
C PHE A 17 0.04 -3.44 8.72
N TYR A 18 -0.86 -3.85 7.84
CA TYR A 18 -0.97 -3.31 6.48
C TYR A 18 -2.21 -2.44 6.30
N THR A 19 -2.08 -1.36 5.55
CA THR A 19 -3.20 -0.45 5.25
C THR A 19 -3.30 -0.15 3.77
N PHE A 20 -4.50 0.26 3.38
CA PHE A 20 -4.80 0.66 2.02
C PHE A 20 -5.37 2.06 2.02
N GLU A 21 -4.64 2.99 1.43
CA GLU A 21 -5.00 4.41 1.36
C GLU A 21 -5.59 4.73 -0.01
N PRO A 22 -6.59 5.63 -0.09
CA PRO A 22 -7.10 6.10 -1.38
C PRO A 22 -6.01 6.90 -2.11
N LEU A 23 -5.69 6.49 -3.34
CA LEU A 23 -4.67 7.11 -4.18
C LEU A 23 -5.33 8.08 -5.19
N ARG A 24 -4.89 9.32 -5.24
CA ARG A 24 -5.36 10.34 -6.20
C ARG A 24 -4.43 10.45 -7.40
N HIS A 25 -3.13 10.59 -7.15
CA HIS A 25 -2.13 10.80 -8.19
C HIS A 25 -1.28 9.54 -8.35
N ASP A 26 -1.01 9.14 -9.58
CA ASP A 26 -0.18 7.97 -9.85
C ASP A 26 1.28 8.24 -9.40
N PRO A 27 1.89 7.34 -8.62
CA PRO A 27 3.30 7.44 -8.24
C PRO A 27 4.25 7.71 -9.40
N LEU A 28 4.03 7.10 -10.57
CA LEU A 28 4.92 7.29 -11.72
C LEU A 28 4.87 8.71 -12.28
N ASP A 29 3.72 9.38 -12.18
CA ASP A 29 3.58 10.79 -12.56
C ASP A 29 4.26 11.72 -11.54
N MET A 30 4.30 11.32 -10.27
CA MET A 30 4.81 12.15 -9.17
C MET A 30 6.32 12.02 -8.95
N ILE A 31 6.91 10.86 -9.25
CA ILE A 31 8.34 10.59 -9.04
C ILE A 31 9.25 11.67 -9.68
N PRO A 32 9.09 12.04 -10.97
CA PRO A 32 9.93 13.07 -11.59
C PRO A 32 9.82 14.44 -10.88
N LEU A 33 8.60 14.81 -10.45
CA LEU A 33 8.36 16.06 -9.73
C LEU A 33 9.03 16.06 -8.36
N ILE A 34 9.00 14.92 -7.67
CA ILE A 34 9.67 14.74 -6.38
C ILE A 34 11.18 14.79 -6.55
N GLN A 35 11.74 14.17 -7.59
CA GLN A 35 13.18 14.22 -7.87
C GLN A 35 13.66 15.65 -8.14
N ALA A 36 12.92 16.44 -8.93
CA ALA A 36 13.20 17.87 -9.11
C ALA A 36 13.12 18.64 -7.77
N SER A 37 12.10 18.35 -6.98
CA SER A 37 11.89 18.93 -5.65
C SER A 37 13.01 18.58 -4.67
N GLN A 38 13.61 17.40 -4.73
CA GLN A 38 14.79 17.04 -3.94
C GLN A 38 16.03 17.87 -4.31
N GLY A 39 16.05 18.46 -5.52
CA GLY A 39 17.02 19.47 -5.95
C GLY A 39 16.72 20.89 -5.47
N GLY A 40 15.52 21.14 -4.91
CA GLY A 40 15.04 22.45 -4.48
C GLY A 40 14.16 23.18 -5.50
N ASP A 41 13.85 22.56 -6.65
CA ASP A 41 12.84 23.07 -7.58
C ASP A 41 11.47 22.51 -7.24
N HIS A 42 10.63 23.33 -6.61
CA HIS A 42 9.29 22.91 -6.18
C HIS A 42 8.18 23.44 -7.07
N SER A 43 8.52 24.08 -8.18
CA SER A 43 7.56 24.81 -9.00
C SER A 43 6.48 23.89 -9.57
N GLU A 44 6.87 22.76 -10.15
CA GLU A 44 5.94 21.81 -10.77
C GLU A 44 5.16 21.00 -9.72
N ILE A 45 5.82 20.51 -8.67
CA ILE A 45 5.15 19.71 -7.63
C ILE A 45 4.09 20.52 -6.87
N LYS A 46 4.29 21.83 -6.70
CA LYS A 46 3.30 22.73 -6.07
C LYS A 46 2.13 23.10 -6.99
N ALA A 47 2.27 22.92 -8.29
CA ALA A 47 1.20 23.18 -9.26
C ALA A 47 0.18 22.03 -9.32
N VAL A 48 0.51 20.87 -8.73
CA VAL A 48 -0.39 19.72 -8.65
C VAL A 48 -1.58 20.04 -7.74
N GLU A 49 -2.78 19.81 -8.24
CA GLU A 49 -4.01 20.06 -7.48
C GLU A 49 -4.22 19.04 -6.35
N GLU A 50 -4.84 19.49 -5.27
CA GLU A 50 -5.31 18.65 -4.16
C GLU A 50 -4.22 17.78 -3.49
N ILE A 51 -3.02 18.34 -3.34
CA ILE A 51 -1.87 17.77 -2.61
C ILE A 51 -1.80 18.26 -1.15
N SER A 52 -0.97 17.62 -0.33
CA SER A 52 -0.77 18.01 1.08
C SER A 52 -0.21 19.43 1.24
N ALA A 53 -0.69 20.14 2.26
CA ALA A 53 -0.18 21.46 2.65
C ALA A 53 1.33 21.46 2.94
N SER A 54 1.88 20.34 3.43
CA SER A 54 3.32 20.19 3.68
C SER A 54 4.16 20.31 2.41
N ILE A 55 3.63 19.88 1.26
CA ILE A 55 4.30 20.04 -0.05
C ILE A 55 4.19 21.48 -0.53
N LEU A 56 3.02 22.10 -0.34
CA LEU A 56 2.78 23.50 -0.69
C LEU A 56 3.66 24.48 0.12
N SER A 57 4.04 24.10 1.35
CA SER A 57 4.89 24.92 2.23
C SER A 57 6.39 24.83 1.95
N LEU A 58 6.84 24.01 0.99
CA LEU A 58 8.27 23.92 0.65
C LEU A 58 8.82 25.28 0.18
N GLU A 59 10.08 25.58 0.46
CA GLU A 59 10.69 26.86 0.12
C GLU A 59 11.52 26.74 -1.16
N GLU A 60 11.19 27.54 -2.18
CA GLU A 60 11.86 27.50 -3.48
C GLU A 60 13.38 27.71 -3.36
N GLY A 61 14.17 26.89 -4.05
CA GLY A 61 15.64 26.92 -4.01
C GLY A 61 16.26 26.27 -2.76
N LYS A 62 15.46 25.67 -1.87
CA LYS A 62 15.95 24.91 -0.71
C LYS A 62 15.58 23.44 -0.84
N LYS A 63 16.49 22.55 -0.47
CA LYS A 63 16.15 21.12 -0.39
C LYS A 63 15.12 20.87 0.70
N PRO A 64 14.13 19.99 0.47
CA PRO A 64 13.13 19.65 1.48
C PRO A 64 13.79 18.83 2.60
N GLU A 65 13.26 18.95 3.82
CA GLU A 65 13.61 18.05 4.93
C GLU A 65 12.91 16.68 4.80
N LEU A 66 11.87 16.60 3.96
CA LEU A 66 11.11 15.40 3.69
C LEU A 66 11.90 14.48 2.73
N ASP A 67 12.01 13.20 3.09
CA ASP A 67 12.56 12.18 2.19
C ASP A 67 11.61 11.86 1.01
N PRO A 68 12.11 11.23 -0.07
CA PRO A 68 11.31 10.98 -1.28
C PRO A 68 10.07 10.11 -1.03
N ALA A 69 10.15 9.07 -0.19
CA ALA A 69 9.01 8.21 0.14
C ALA A 69 7.92 9.00 0.89
N MET A 70 8.30 9.85 1.85
CA MET A 70 7.37 10.74 2.52
C MET A 70 6.72 11.73 1.56
N MET A 71 7.51 12.32 0.66
CA MET A 71 6.97 13.21 -0.38
C MET A 71 5.98 12.47 -1.29
N LEU A 72 6.30 11.25 -1.73
CA LEU A 72 5.42 10.42 -2.56
C LEU A 72 4.10 10.12 -1.86
N PHE A 73 4.15 9.77 -0.58
CA PHE A 73 2.93 9.58 0.22
C PHE A 73 2.09 10.87 0.28
N LEU A 74 2.72 12.01 0.54
CA LEU A 74 2.04 13.31 0.69
C LEU A 74 1.47 13.84 -0.63
N THR A 75 2.09 13.52 -1.77
CA THR A 75 1.58 13.88 -3.10
C THR A 75 0.51 12.92 -3.59
N CYS A 76 0.68 11.61 -3.40
CA CYS A 76 -0.19 10.64 -4.06
C CYS A 76 -1.53 10.41 -3.36
N VAL A 77 -1.61 10.58 -2.04
CA VAL A 77 -2.80 10.26 -1.26
C VAL A 77 -3.95 11.25 -1.49
N ALA A 78 -5.19 10.76 -1.46
CA ALA A 78 -6.40 11.56 -1.64
C ALA A 78 -6.75 12.43 -0.42
N TRP A 79 -5.97 13.50 -0.26
CA TRP A 79 -6.24 14.77 0.44
C TRP A 79 -7.73 15.11 0.62
N LYS A 80 -8.25 15.26 1.86
CA LYS A 80 -9.45 16.07 2.06
C LYS A 80 -9.11 17.54 1.83
N LYS A 81 -10.06 18.29 1.27
CA LYS A 81 -9.87 19.71 0.91
C LYS A 81 -9.57 20.62 2.10
N ASP A 82 -10.00 20.24 3.29
CA ASP A 82 -9.73 20.94 4.54
C ASP A 82 -8.35 20.59 5.16
N GLY A 83 -7.54 19.79 4.46
CA GLY A 83 -6.26 19.29 4.97
C GLY A 83 -6.39 18.13 5.96
N GLY A 84 -7.60 17.63 6.18
CA GLY A 84 -7.85 16.46 7.01
C GLY A 84 -7.34 15.16 6.39
N ILE A 85 -7.25 14.12 7.22
CA ILE A 85 -6.87 12.79 6.76
C ILE A 85 -7.87 12.23 5.74
N PRO A 86 -7.42 11.38 4.80
CA PRO A 86 -8.31 10.77 3.81
C PRO A 86 -9.45 9.98 4.45
N GLU A 87 -10.58 9.90 3.76
CA GLU A 87 -11.66 9.02 4.20
C GLU A 87 -11.24 7.55 4.01
N PRO A 88 -11.37 6.68 5.03
CA PRO A 88 -11.08 5.26 4.89
C PRO A 88 -11.92 4.62 3.78
N LEU A 89 -11.37 3.67 3.02
CA LEU A 89 -12.06 3.02 1.89
C LEU A 89 -13.17 2.04 2.31
N ASP A 90 -13.20 1.66 3.58
CA ASP A 90 -14.20 0.77 4.16
C ASP A 90 -14.70 1.32 5.52
N LYS A 91 -15.45 0.50 6.26
CA LYS A 91 -15.93 0.84 7.62
C LYS A 91 -14.97 0.38 8.73
N GLY A 92 -13.72 0.07 8.41
CA GLY A 92 -12.69 -0.42 9.34
C GLY A 92 -12.57 -1.94 9.44
N VAL A 93 -13.65 -2.71 9.24
CA VAL A 93 -13.61 -4.18 9.42
C VAL A 93 -12.66 -4.87 8.43
N SER A 94 -12.65 -4.44 7.18
CA SER A 94 -11.76 -5.03 6.16
C SER A 94 -10.33 -4.58 6.33
N ARG A 95 -10.12 -3.34 6.81
CA ARG A 95 -8.81 -2.85 7.22
C ARG A 95 -8.20 -3.73 8.31
N GLU A 96 -8.94 -4.06 9.37
CA GLU A 96 -8.43 -4.95 10.43
C GLU A 96 -8.14 -6.36 9.91
N ARG A 97 -9.04 -6.89 9.07
CA ARG A 97 -8.95 -8.26 8.56
C ARG A 97 -7.80 -8.49 7.60
N LEU A 98 -7.48 -7.52 6.75
CA LEU A 98 -6.32 -7.58 5.86
C LEU A 98 -5.05 -7.06 6.50
N GLY A 99 -5.17 -6.13 7.45
CA GLY A 99 -4.02 -5.44 8.03
C GLY A 99 -3.18 -6.35 8.91
N ARG A 100 -3.79 -7.30 9.64
CA ARG A 100 -3.07 -8.38 10.35
C ARG A 100 -3.66 -9.71 9.92
N PHE A 101 -3.31 -10.13 8.71
CA PHE A 101 -3.75 -11.44 8.24
C PHE A 101 -3.17 -12.54 9.15
N PRO A 102 -3.89 -13.64 9.43
CA PRO A 102 -3.49 -14.62 10.45
C PRO A 102 -2.38 -15.58 9.96
N ILE A 103 -1.28 -15.02 9.49
CA ILE A 103 -0.05 -15.71 9.07
C ILE A 103 1.19 -15.03 9.65
N GLU A 104 2.34 -15.67 9.55
CA GLU A 104 3.62 -15.01 9.82
C GLU A 104 3.79 -13.80 8.88
N GLY A 105 4.26 -12.67 9.41
CA GLY A 105 4.42 -11.43 8.65
C GLY A 105 3.11 -10.64 8.39
N GLY A 106 1.94 -11.26 8.50
CA GLY A 106 0.63 -10.59 8.47
C GLY A 106 0.15 -10.05 7.11
N ASP A 107 0.87 -10.33 6.02
CA ASP A 107 0.58 -9.79 4.70
C ASP A 107 -0.46 -10.63 3.93
N ALA A 108 -1.67 -10.08 3.81
CA ALA A 108 -2.75 -10.73 3.08
C ALA A 108 -2.49 -10.87 1.56
N LEU A 109 -1.71 -9.97 0.94
CA LEU A 109 -1.45 -10.05 -0.50
C LEU A 109 -0.39 -11.09 -0.81
N ALA A 110 0.68 -11.16 -0.01
CA ALA A 110 1.65 -12.26 -0.09
C ALA A 110 0.95 -13.61 0.08
N TYR A 111 0.05 -13.71 1.07
CA TYR A 111 -0.76 -14.90 1.27
C TYR A 111 -1.59 -15.28 0.04
N LEU A 112 -2.26 -14.30 -0.59
CA LEU A 112 -3.06 -14.53 -1.79
C LEU A 112 -2.21 -15.00 -2.97
N LEU A 113 -1.03 -14.41 -3.17
CA LEU A 113 -0.09 -14.80 -4.23
C LEU A 113 0.40 -16.23 -4.06
N ASP A 114 0.70 -16.63 -2.82
CA ASP A 114 1.25 -17.96 -2.51
C ASP A 114 0.18 -19.07 -2.56
N ASN A 115 -1.09 -18.74 -2.33
CA ASN A 115 -2.16 -19.73 -2.13
C ASN A 115 -3.26 -19.67 -3.19
N THR A 116 -3.05 -18.90 -4.25
CA THR A 116 -3.96 -18.83 -5.40
C THR A 116 -3.28 -19.38 -6.64
N ILE A 117 -4.04 -20.07 -7.49
CA ILE A 117 -3.62 -20.55 -8.80
C ILE A 117 -4.46 -19.82 -9.84
N GLU A 118 -3.83 -18.96 -10.63
CA GLU A 118 -4.47 -18.27 -11.74
C GLU A 118 -4.76 -19.24 -12.90
N LYS A 119 -5.97 -19.21 -13.46
CA LYS A 119 -6.40 -20.12 -14.54
C LYS A 119 -6.56 -19.43 -15.90
N ALA A 120 -6.41 -18.12 -15.92
CA ALA A 120 -6.45 -17.29 -17.12
C ALA A 120 -5.51 -16.11 -16.89
N GLU A 121 -4.90 -15.58 -17.94
CA GLU A 121 -4.10 -14.36 -17.83
C GLU A 121 -5.04 -13.14 -17.79
N ASP A 122 -5.76 -12.94 -16.68
CA ASP A 122 -6.61 -11.77 -16.48
C ASP A 122 -5.99 -10.71 -15.54
N GLY A 123 -4.72 -10.94 -15.19
CA GLY A 123 -3.85 -10.01 -14.49
C GLY A 123 -4.05 -10.03 -12.98
N LEU A 124 -4.64 -11.11 -12.44
CA LEU A 124 -4.89 -11.22 -11.00
C LEU A 124 -3.56 -11.19 -10.23
N HIS A 125 -2.64 -12.10 -10.54
CA HIS A 125 -1.36 -12.17 -9.83
C HIS A 125 -0.49 -10.96 -10.12
N ASP A 126 -0.46 -10.47 -11.36
CA ASP A 126 0.31 -9.28 -11.73
C ASP A 126 -0.12 -8.04 -10.94
N LEU A 127 -1.43 -7.81 -10.79
CA LEU A 127 -1.94 -6.66 -10.04
C LEU A 127 -1.81 -6.84 -8.52
N LEU A 128 -1.93 -8.07 -8.01
CA LEU A 128 -1.63 -8.35 -6.60
C LEU A 128 -0.15 -8.10 -6.29
N ALA A 129 0.76 -8.58 -7.15
CA ALA A 129 2.19 -8.36 -7.04
C ALA A 129 2.53 -6.87 -7.14
N LYS A 130 1.95 -6.15 -8.10
CA LYS A 130 2.11 -4.69 -8.20
C LYS A 130 1.65 -3.96 -6.93
N LEU A 131 0.50 -4.33 -6.37
CA LEU A 131 0.01 -3.70 -5.15
C LEU A 131 0.88 -4.04 -3.93
N ALA A 132 1.48 -5.22 -3.89
CA ALA A 132 2.34 -5.67 -2.79
C ALA A 132 3.78 -5.11 -2.87
N LEU A 133 4.34 -4.98 -4.08
CA LEU A 133 5.78 -4.75 -4.27
C LEU A 133 6.11 -3.64 -5.27
N GLY A 134 5.13 -2.99 -5.89
CA GLY A 134 5.37 -2.10 -7.03
C GLY A 134 6.25 -0.89 -6.76
N LEU A 135 6.36 -0.43 -5.51
CA LEU A 135 7.26 0.68 -5.12
C LEU A 135 8.61 0.20 -4.62
N ASP A 136 8.81 -1.10 -4.45
CA ASP A 136 10.13 -1.65 -4.13
C ASP A 136 11.10 -1.37 -5.29
N GLU A 137 12.34 -1.04 -4.96
CA GLU A 137 13.33 -0.51 -5.90
C GLU A 137 13.60 -1.49 -7.05
N GLU A 138 13.57 -2.79 -6.76
CA GLU A 138 13.74 -3.86 -7.77
C GLU A 138 12.64 -3.85 -8.85
N TYR A 139 11.43 -3.43 -8.50
CA TYR A 139 10.28 -3.39 -9.41
C TYR A 139 10.06 -2.00 -10.00
N LEU A 140 10.27 -0.95 -9.20
CA LEU A 140 10.09 0.44 -9.61
C LEU A 140 11.22 0.93 -10.50
N GLY A 141 12.45 0.41 -10.29
CA GLY A 141 13.66 0.88 -10.95
C GLY A 141 14.23 2.19 -10.39
N GLU A 142 13.59 2.76 -9.36
CA GLU A 142 13.97 4.02 -8.71
C GLU A 142 14.02 3.82 -7.19
N GLY A 143 15.17 4.16 -6.59
CA GLY A 143 15.40 3.98 -5.16
C GLY A 143 14.80 5.10 -4.29
N GLY A 144 14.63 4.82 -3.00
CA GLY A 144 14.25 5.81 -1.98
C GLY A 144 12.76 6.14 -1.88
N PHE A 145 11.90 5.47 -2.64
CA PHE A 145 10.45 5.70 -2.63
C PHE A 145 9.65 4.67 -1.80
N SER A 146 10.24 3.53 -1.44
CA SER A 146 9.58 2.50 -0.62
C SER A 146 9.74 2.74 0.89
N GLN A 147 10.87 3.28 1.34
CA GLN A 147 11.16 3.49 2.77
C GLN A 147 11.45 4.95 3.06
N GLY A 148 10.79 5.50 4.09
CA GLY A 148 10.93 6.88 4.52
C GLY A 148 11.09 7.05 6.03
N ALA A 149 11.25 8.30 6.45
CA ALA A 149 11.42 8.66 7.86
C ALA A 149 10.20 8.27 8.71
N GLY A 150 10.44 8.03 10.00
CA GLY A 150 9.38 7.68 10.95
C GLY A 150 8.78 6.29 10.75
N GLY A 151 9.48 5.39 10.06
CA GLY A 151 9.02 4.03 9.80
C GLY A 151 7.96 3.94 8.69
N LEU A 152 7.94 4.92 7.77
CA LEU A 152 7.08 4.87 6.59
C LEU A 152 7.57 3.77 5.65
N GLU A 153 6.74 2.76 5.40
CA GLU A 153 6.97 1.75 4.39
C GLU A 153 5.80 1.76 3.38
N LEU A 154 6.09 2.17 2.15
CA LEU A 154 5.18 2.11 1.00
C LEU A 154 5.46 0.82 0.21
N CYS A 155 4.42 0.04 -0.03
CA CYS A 155 4.53 -1.28 -0.65
C CYS A 155 4.36 -1.18 -2.17
N GLY A 156 3.13 -0.95 -2.62
CA GLY A 156 2.80 -0.83 -4.03
C GLY A 156 1.47 -0.09 -4.21
N TRP A 157 1.05 0.08 -5.45
CA TRP A 157 -0.17 0.81 -5.77
C TRP A 157 -0.94 0.20 -6.94
N LEU A 158 -2.20 0.63 -7.05
CA LEU A 158 -3.03 0.46 -8.23
C LEU A 158 -3.58 1.82 -8.65
N ASP A 159 -3.58 2.08 -9.95
CA ASP A 159 -4.29 3.22 -10.53
C ASP A 159 -5.82 2.99 -10.51
N VAL A 160 -6.59 4.00 -10.93
CA VAL A 160 -8.06 3.94 -10.95
C VAL A 160 -8.60 2.82 -11.86
N LYS A 161 -7.92 2.52 -12.96
CA LYS A 161 -8.32 1.47 -13.91
C LYS A 161 -7.97 0.09 -13.36
N GLU A 162 -6.78 -0.06 -12.81
CA GLU A 162 -6.26 -1.30 -12.23
C GLU A 162 -7.09 -1.76 -11.03
N VAL A 163 -7.58 -0.83 -10.20
CA VAL A 163 -8.56 -1.14 -9.14
C VAL A 163 -9.78 -1.87 -9.73
N VAL A 164 -10.30 -1.39 -10.86
CA VAL A 164 -11.46 -2.00 -11.54
C VAL A 164 -11.10 -3.35 -12.15
N ILE A 165 -9.91 -3.47 -12.73
CA ILE A 165 -9.43 -4.71 -13.35
C ILE A 165 -9.25 -5.79 -12.27
N LEU A 166 -8.50 -5.51 -11.20
CA LEU A 166 -8.28 -6.46 -10.11
C LEU A 166 -9.59 -6.90 -9.47
N ARG A 167 -10.51 -5.96 -9.20
CA ARG A 167 -11.83 -6.30 -8.64
C ARG A 167 -12.61 -7.24 -9.56
N ARG A 168 -12.53 -7.04 -10.88
CA ARG A 168 -13.21 -7.91 -11.86
C ARG A 168 -12.54 -9.28 -11.95
N ALA A 169 -11.22 -9.34 -11.93
CA ALA A 169 -10.46 -10.59 -11.92
C ALA A 169 -10.86 -11.47 -10.72
N ILE A 170 -10.89 -10.89 -9.51
CA ILE A 170 -11.35 -11.58 -8.30
C ILE A 170 -12.77 -12.11 -8.47
N GLN A 171 -13.71 -11.27 -8.96
CA GLN A 171 -15.13 -11.65 -9.09
C GLN A 171 -15.44 -12.66 -10.19
N ARG A 172 -14.66 -12.68 -11.29
CA ARG A 172 -14.85 -13.65 -12.36
C ARG A 172 -14.50 -15.08 -11.92
N GLY A 173 -13.67 -15.23 -10.88
CA GLY A 173 -13.30 -16.53 -10.35
C GLY A 173 -12.48 -17.37 -11.32
N LYS A 174 -11.65 -16.73 -12.17
CA LYS A 174 -10.70 -17.43 -13.06
C LYS A 174 -9.42 -17.82 -12.32
N TRP A 175 -9.59 -18.30 -11.09
CA TRP A 175 -8.55 -18.73 -10.18
C TRP A 175 -9.08 -19.88 -9.33
N SER A 176 -8.19 -20.60 -8.64
CA SER A 176 -8.57 -21.52 -7.56
C SER A 176 -7.63 -21.40 -6.39
N VAL A 177 -8.09 -21.86 -5.24
CA VAL A 177 -7.26 -22.04 -4.05
C VAL A 177 -6.26 -23.18 -4.30
N ASP A 178 -5.02 -23.00 -3.86
CA ASP A 178 -4.03 -24.08 -3.83
C ASP A 178 -4.52 -25.23 -2.93
N PRO A 179 -4.46 -26.50 -3.37
CA PRO A 179 -4.85 -27.63 -2.53
C PRO A 179 -4.12 -27.74 -1.18
N ASN A 180 -2.96 -27.09 -1.05
CA ASN A 180 -2.14 -27.04 0.16
C ASN A 180 -2.29 -25.73 0.94
N GLU A 181 -3.35 -24.95 0.69
CA GLU A 181 -3.65 -23.75 1.47
C GLU A 181 -3.60 -24.07 2.98
N PRO A 182 -2.83 -23.31 3.77
CA PRO A 182 -2.62 -23.64 5.17
C PRO A 182 -3.77 -23.20 6.08
N LEU A 183 -4.63 -22.28 5.63
CA LEU A 183 -5.77 -21.78 6.40
C LEU A 183 -7.05 -22.15 5.67
N ASP A 184 -7.94 -22.88 6.33
CA ASP A 184 -9.23 -23.24 5.75
C ASP A 184 -10.06 -21.97 5.43
N GLY A 185 -10.17 -21.65 4.14
CA GLY A 185 -10.92 -20.49 3.64
C GLY A 185 -10.19 -19.15 3.74
N GLY A 186 -8.86 -19.15 3.95
CA GLY A 186 -8.05 -17.94 4.05
C GLY A 186 -8.14 -17.06 2.79
N VAL A 187 -7.96 -17.66 1.61
CA VAL A 187 -8.01 -17.00 0.31
C VAL A 187 -9.39 -16.39 0.07
N ALA A 188 -10.44 -17.13 0.41
CA ALA A 188 -11.81 -16.65 0.29
C ALA A 188 -12.07 -15.44 1.20
N ASP A 189 -11.57 -15.46 2.45
CA ASP A 189 -11.70 -14.35 3.40
C ASP A 189 -10.92 -13.10 2.95
N ALA A 190 -9.66 -13.29 2.55
CA ALA A 190 -8.80 -12.24 2.03
C ALA A 190 -9.41 -11.57 0.79
N PHE A 191 -9.82 -12.35 -0.22
CA PHE A 191 -10.46 -11.79 -1.41
C PHE A 191 -11.79 -11.09 -1.11
N ARG A 192 -12.58 -11.60 -0.17
CA ARG A 192 -13.83 -10.95 0.26
C ARG A 192 -13.55 -9.56 0.80
N HIS A 193 -12.55 -9.42 1.66
CA HIS A 193 -12.19 -8.13 2.25
C HIS A 193 -11.48 -7.19 1.27
N LEU A 194 -10.59 -7.71 0.43
CA LEU A 194 -9.93 -6.91 -0.61
C LEU A 194 -10.96 -6.36 -1.61
N THR A 195 -11.96 -7.17 -1.97
CA THR A 195 -13.08 -6.73 -2.82
C THR A 195 -13.88 -5.58 -2.21
N ILE A 196 -14.04 -5.54 -0.88
CA ILE A 196 -14.74 -4.42 -0.20
C ILE A 196 -13.93 -3.13 -0.36
N ILE A 197 -12.62 -3.18 -0.14
CA ILE A 197 -11.72 -2.03 -0.29
C ILE A 197 -11.71 -1.54 -1.74
N LEU A 198 -11.55 -2.46 -2.71
CA LEU A 198 -11.55 -2.13 -4.15
C LEU A 198 -12.88 -1.51 -4.60
N ARG A 199 -14.02 -1.98 -4.09
CA ARG A 199 -15.33 -1.35 -4.35
C ARG A 199 -15.41 0.06 -3.76
N GLY A 200 -14.81 0.28 -2.59
CA GLY A 200 -14.69 1.61 -1.98
C GLY A 200 -13.90 2.57 -2.86
N ALA A 201 -12.76 2.12 -3.38
CA ALA A 201 -11.89 2.90 -4.27
C ALA A 201 -12.56 3.19 -5.62
N GLU A 202 -13.15 2.17 -6.27
CA GLU A 202 -13.89 2.33 -7.53
C GLU A 202 -15.06 3.32 -7.40
N LYS A 203 -15.84 3.24 -6.30
CA LYS A 203 -16.95 4.17 -6.06
C LYS A 203 -16.47 5.63 -5.98
N ARG A 204 -15.27 5.85 -5.46
CA ARG A 204 -14.63 7.18 -5.32
C ARG A 204 -13.79 7.57 -6.52
N ARG A 205 -13.62 6.67 -7.49
CA ARG A 205 -12.76 6.84 -8.67
C ARG A 205 -11.32 7.19 -8.28
N CYS A 206 -10.82 6.55 -7.23
CA CYS A 206 -9.44 6.68 -6.79
C CYS A 206 -8.71 5.33 -6.95
N GLY A 207 -7.40 5.39 -7.01
CA GLY A 207 -6.55 4.21 -6.93
C GLY A 207 -6.40 3.70 -5.48
N LEU A 208 -5.42 2.84 -5.29
CA LEU A 208 -5.11 2.21 -4.00
C LEU A 208 -3.60 2.26 -3.74
N LEU A 209 -3.19 2.67 -2.54
CA LEU A 209 -1.80 2.61 -2.08
C LEU A 209 -1.71 1.66 -0.88
N MET A 210 -0.86 0.65 -0.95
CA MET A 210 -0.59 -0.23 0.18
C MET A 210 0.58 0.30 1.01
N ARG A 211 0.40 0.24 2.33
CA ARG A 211 1.39 0.65 3.32
C ARG A 211 1.60 -0.42 4.37
N LYS A 212 2.81 -0.52 4.87
CA LYS A 212 3.19 -1.36 6.00
C LYS A 212 3.53 -0.49 7.21
N HIS A 213 3.18 -0.99 8.39
CA HIS A 213 3.43 -0.37 9.68
C HIS A 213 4.10 -1.42 10.58
N ALA A 214 5.31 -1.10 11.06
CA ALA A 214 6.08 -1.94 11.98
C ALA A 214 5.54 -1.88 13.42
#